data_AF-A0A088CDC7-F1
#
_entry.id   AF-A0A088CDC7-F1
#
_cell.length_a   1.000
_cell.length_b   1.000
_cell.length_c   1.000
_cell.angle_alpha   90.00
_cell.angle_beta   90.00
_cell.angle_gamma   90.00
#
_symmetry.space_group_name_H-M   'P 1'
#
loop_
_entity.id
_entity.type
_entity.pdbx_description
1 polymer ?
#
loop_
_entity_poly.entity_id
_entity_poly.type
_entity_poly.pdbx_seq_one_letter_code
_entity_poly.pdbx_strand_id
1 'polypeptide(L)'
;PINRFLQALWVVGVLGSIGTYLTGAQPLDESLVQYVLEHPAALWFVGPTFAALTGLVFKEGLCYGKLEAGILTFVIPGLLLGHLSGLMDNGTKSGLLVVWMALFTIFAARKFQQPIKDDIGDKSVFM
;
A
#
# COMPACT_ATOMS: atom_id res chain seq x y z
N PRO A 1 -10.45 1.71 -18.10
CA PRO A 1 -11.09 2.46 -16.99
C PRO A 1 -10.41 2.22 -15.64
N ILE A 2 -10.21 0.96 -15.22
CA ILE A 2 -9.63 0.64 -13.90
C ILE A 2 -8.19 1.14 -13.71
N ASN A 3 -7.31 1.00 -14.72
CA ASN A 3 -5.92 1.49 -14.60
C ASN A 3 -5.85 3.00 -14.38
N ARG A 4 -6.69 3.78 -15.08
CA ARG A 4 -6.76 5.24 -14.89
C ARG A 4 -7.23 5.63 -13.49
N PHE A 5 -8.15 4.85 -12.92
CA PHE A 5 -8.59 5.05 -11.54
C PHE A 5 -7.46 4.77 -10.54
N LEU A 6 -6.69 3.69 -10.73
CA LEU A 6 -5.53 3.38 -9.90
C LEU A 6 -4.43 4.45 -10.00
N GLN A 7 -4.18 4.97 -11.21
CA GLN A 7 -3.26 6.11 -11.42
C GLN A 7 -3.74 7.36 -10.67
N ALA A 8 -5.04 7.67 -10.75
CA ALA A 8 -5.62 8.80 -10.03
C ALA A 8 -5.49 8.63 -8.51
N LEU A 9 -5.81 7.45 -7.97
CA LEU A 9 -5.64 7.13 -6.55
C LEU A 9 -4.17 7.27 -6.10
N TRP A 10 -3.23 6.83 -6.93
CA TRP A 10 -1.80 6.98 -6.67
C TRP A 10 -1.39 8.46 -6.62
N VAL A 11 -1.78 9.27 -7.62
CA VAL A 11 -1.48 10.72 -7.62
C VAL A 11 -2.10 11.42 -6.41
N VAL A 12 -3.38 11.17 -6.14
CA VAL A 12 -4.08 11.75 -4.99
C VAL A 12 -3.42 11.33 -3.69
N GLY A 13 -3.04 10.07 -3.56
CA GLY A 13 -2.38 9.56 -2.37
C GLY A 13 -0.99 10.13 -2.16
N VAL A 14 -0.19 10.31 -3.22
CA VAL A 14 1.13 10.95 -3.14
C VAL A 14 0.99 12.40 -2.71
N LEU A 15 0.09 13.16 -3.34
CA LEU A 15 -0.17 14.55 -2.97
C LEU A 15 -0.73 14.66 -1.54
N GLY A 16 -1.64 13.75 -1.15
CA GLY A 16 -2.18 13.67 0.20
C GLY A 16 -1.11 13.36 1.25
N SER A 17 -0.15 12.49 0.92
CA SER A 17 0.98 12.14 1.79
C SER A 17 1.93 13.32 1.99
N ILE A 18 2.25 14.03 0.90
CA ILE A 18 3.06 15.26 0.95
C ILE A 18 2.33 16.33 1.77
N GLY A 19 1.04 16.55 1.52
CA GLY A 19 0.22 17.50 2.26
C GLY A 19 0.20 17.18 3.75
N THR A 20 -0.10 15.94 4.11
CA THR A 20 -0.12 15.47 5.51
C THR A 20 1.23 15.67 6.19
N TYR A 21 2.33 15.42 5.49
CA TYR A 21 3.66 15.67 6.01
C TYR A 21 3.90 17.17 6.28
N LEU A 22 3.68 18.02 5.28
CA LEU A 22 3.95 19.46 5.40
C LEU A 22 3.05 20.18 6.41
N THR A 23 1.79 19.78 6.52
CA THR A 23 0.81 20.48 7.38
C THR A 23 0.64 19.84 8.75
N GLY A 24 0.97 18.56 8.90
CA GLY A 24 0.73 17.78 10.12
C GLY A 24 2.01 17.31 10.79
N ALA A 25 2.81 16.50 10.11
CA ALA A 25 3.99 15.88 10.71
C ALA A 25 5.15 16.87 10.91
N GLN A 26 5.42 17.72 9.90
CA GLN A 26 6.54 18.67 9.92
C GLN A 26 6.44 19.71 11.06
N PRO A 27 5.26 20.31 11.36
CA PRO A 27 5.13 21.22 12.50
C PRO A 27 5.36 20.58 13.87
N LEU A 28 5.23 19.25 13.97
CA LEU A 28 5.46 18.48 15.19
C LEU A 28 6.87 17.87 15.25
N ASP A 29 7.72 18.13 14.25
CA ASP A 29 9.05 17.50 14.08
C ASP A 29 8.99 15.95 14.05
N GLU A 30 7.88 15.40 13.58
CA GLU A 30 7.64 13.96 13.50
C GLU A 30 7.80 13.39 12.08
N SER A 31 8.05 12.09 12.00
CA SER A 31 7.98 11.38 10.72
C SER A 31 6.52 11.19 10.28
N LEU A 32 6.27 11.16 8.96
CA LEU A 32 4.92 10.89 8.42
C LEU A 32 4.34 9.58 8.95
N VAL A 33 5.18 8.55 9.13
CA VAL A 33 4.77 7.24 9.64
C VAL A 33 4.27 7.38 11.08
N GLN A 34 5.04 8.06 11.93
CA GLN A 34 4.66 8.28 13.32
C GLN A 34 3.36 9.08 13.42
N TYR A 35 3.26 10.16 12.64
CA TYR A 35 2.04 10.98 12.58
C TYR A 35 0.80 10.16 12.19
N VAL A 36 0.91 9.26 11.20
CA VAL A 36 -0.20 8.39 10.79
C VAL A 36 -0.55 7.35 11.86
N LEU A 37 0.43 6.88 12.63
CA LEU A 37 0.19 5.95 13.75
C LEU A 37 -0.56 6.63 14.91
N GLU A 38 -0.22 7.88 15.20
CA GLU A 38 -0.84 8.67 16.28
C GLU A 38 -2.19 9.28 15.87
N HIS A 39 -2.34 9.61 14.59
CA HIS A 39 -3.57 10.17 14.01
C HIS A 39 -4.14 9.28 12.90
N PRO A 40 -4.96 8.25 13.24
CA PRO A 40 -5.53 7.33 12.25
C PRO A 40 -6.35 8.02 11.15
N ALA A 41 -6.93 9.20 11.42
CA ALA A 41 -7.65 9.99 10.42
C ALA A 41 -6.76 10.47 9.26
N ALA A 42 -5.44 10.60 9.47
CA ALA A 42 -4.48 10.92 8.41
C ALA A 42 -4.48 9.86 7.29
N LEU A 43 -4.97 8.65 7.58
CA LEU A 43 -5.11 7.58 6.61
C LEU A 43 -6.09 7.90 5.49
N TRP A 44 -7.01 8.86 5.66
CA TRP A 44 -7.87 9.32 4.56
C TRP A 44 -7.08 10.03 3.44
N PHE A 45 -5.94 10.62 3.78
CA PHE A 45 -5.08 11.35 2.84
C PHE A 45 -3.98 10.47 2.25
N VAL A 46 -3.40 9.58 3.07
CA VAL A 46 -2.32 8.66 2.65
C VAL A 46 -2.88 7.37 2.04
N GLY A 47 -4.04 6.93 2.51
CA GLY A 47 -4.72 5.69 2.13
C GLY A 47 -4.98 5.48 0.64
N PRO A 48 -5.28 6.51 -0.17
CA PRO A 48 -5.40 6.35 -1.63
C PRO A 48 -4.15 5.73 -2.29
N THR A 49 -2.95 6.00 -1.78
CA THR A 49 -1.71 5.36 -2.24
C THR A 49 -1.77 3.85 -2.04
N PHE A 50 -2.16 3.43 -0.84
CA PHE A 50 -2.26 2.02 -0.51
C PHE A 50 -3.43 1.34 -1.23
N ALA A 51 -4.54 2.05 -1.49
CA ALA A 51 -5.62 1.53 -2.32
C ALA A 51 -5.15 1.26 -3.76
N ALA A 52 -4.32 2.16 -4.32
CA ALA A 52 -3.68 1.92 -5.62
C ALA A 52 -2.75 0.70 -5.59
N LEU A 53 -1.96 0.55 -4.52
CA LEU A 53 -1.11 -0.64 -4.32
C LEU A 53 -1.93 -1.92 -4.18
N THR A 54 -3.04 -1.91 -3.45
CA THR A 54 -3.97 -3.05 -3.34
C THR A 54 -4.49 -3.45 -4.72
N GLY A 55 -4.87 -2.49 -5.56
CA GLY A 55 -5.30 -2.76 -6.93
C GLY A 55 -4.20 -3.38 -7.81
N LEU A 56 -2.95 -2.94 -7.63
CA LEU A 56 -1.79 -3.55 -8.31
C LEU A 56 -1.58 -4.99 -7.86
N VAL A 57 -1.49 -5.25 -6.55
CA VAL A 57 -1.22 -6.60 -6.04
C VAL A 57 -2.40 -7.54 -6.27
N PHE A 58 -3.64 -7.04 -6.34
CA PHE A 58 -4.82 -7.80 -6.75
C PHE A 58 -4.66 -8.34 -8.16
N LYS A 59 -4.21 -7.49 -9.09
CA LYS A 59 -4.00 -7.89 -10.49
C LYS A 59 -2.89 -8.93 -10.60
N GLU A 60 -1.78 -8.71 -9.92
CA GLU A 60 -0.64 -9.65 -9.89
C GLU A 60 -1.02 -10.98 -9.23
N GLY A 61 -1.78 -10.93 -8.14
CA GLY A 61 -2.20 -12.10 -7.40
C GLY A 61 -3.22 -12.94 -8.15
N LEU A 62 -4.30 -12.32 -8.61
CA LEU A 62 -5.44 -13.04 -9.21
C LEU A 62 -5.31 -13.23 -10.72
N CYS A 63 -4.71 -12.30 -11.45
CA CYS A 63 -4.59 -12.41 -12.91
C CYS A 63 -3.29 -13.10 -13.34
N TYR A 64 -2.19 -12.95 -12.58
CA TYR A 64 -0.88 -13.53 -12.90
C TYR A 64 -0.43 -14.63 -11.93
N GLY A 65 -1.30 -15.03 -10.99
CA GLY A 65 -1.08 -16.20 -10.13
C GLY A 65 0.05 -16.05 -9.11
N LYS A 66 0.38 -14.82 -8.70
CA LYS A 66 1.43 -14.56 -7.70
C LYS A 66 0.86 -14.67 -6.29
N LEU A 67 1.13 -15.78 -5.60
CA LEU A 67 0.60 -16.02 -4.24
C LEU A 67 0.94 -14.89 -3.26
N GLU A 68 2.15 -14.34 -3.31
CA GLU A 68 2.59 -13.23 -2.47
C GLU A 68 1.73 -11.97 -2.66
N ALA A 69 1.38 -11.64 -3.90
CA ALA A 69 0.54 -10.51 -4.24
C ALA A 69 -0.94 -10.80 -3.90
N GLY A 70 -1.37 -12.05 -4.04
CA GLY A 70 -2.68 -12.52 -3.59
C GLY A 70 -2.86 -12.36 -2.08
N ILE A 71 -1.85 -12.68 -1.27
CA ILE A 71 -1.90 -12.46 0.19
C ILE A 71 -1.86 -10.96 0.51
N LEU A 72 -1.00 -10.18 -0.15
CA LEU A 72 -0.92 -8.72 0.03
C LEU A 72 -2.25 -8.02 -0.24
N THR A 73 -3.06 -8.54 -1.17
CA THR A 73 -4.40 -8.02 -1.48
C THR A 73 -5.31 -7.95 -0.26
N PHE A 74 -5.16 -8.89 0.69
CA PHE A 74 -5.93 -8.90 1.93
C PHE A 74 -5.20 -8.21 3.10
N VAL A 75 -3.87 -8.38 3.16
CA VAL A 75 -3.05 -7.80 4.23
C VAL A 75 -3.11 -6.26 4.22
N ILE A 76 -3.01 -5.63 3.04
CA ILE A 76 -3.03 -4.16 2.92
C ILE A 76 -4.34 -3.56 3.48
N PRO A 77 -5.53 -3.89 2.94
CA PRO A 77 -6.77 -3.31 3.44
C PRO A 77 -7.06 -3.73 4.88
N GLY A 78 -6.72 -4.97 5.27
CA GLY A 78 -6.89 -5.43 6.66
C GLY A 78 -6.09 -4.61 7.66
N LEU A 79 -4.81 -4.34 7.35
CA LEU A 79 -3.93 -3.52 8.18
C LEU A 79 -4.45 -2.08 8.30
N LEU A 80 -4.83 -1.47 7.18
CA LEU A 80 -5.27 -0.07 7.12
C LEU A 80 -6.62 0.14 7.81
N LEU A 81 -7.60 -0.72 7.53
CA LEU A 81 -8.91 -0.66 8.17
C LEU A 81 -8.82 -1.00 9.66
N GLY A 82 -7.98 -1.96 10.04
CA GLY A 82 -7.70 -2.29 11.45
C GLY A 82 -7.08 -1.11 12.20
N HIS A 83 -6.17 -0.37 11.56
CA HIS A 83 -5.58 0.84 12.14
C HIS A 83 -6.61 1.99 12.23
N LEU A 84 -7.38 2.23 11.15
CA LEU A 84 -8.37 3.31 11.09
C LEU A 84 -9.53 3.11 12.07
N SER A 85 -10.00 1.87 12.24
CA SER A 85 -11.10 1.53 13.13
C SER A 85 -10.69 1.44 14.60
N GLY A 86 -9.39 1.37 14.89
CA GLY A 86 -8.88 1.14 16.25
C GLY A 86 -9.18 -0.25 16.80
N LEU A 87 -9.69 -1.18 15.98
CA LEU A 87 -10.09 -2.53 16.40
C LEU A 87 -8.91 -3.50 16.60
N MET A 88 -7.69 -3.06 16.30
CA MET A 88 -6.50 -3.89 16.27
C MET A 88 -5.48 -3.40 17.29
N ASP A 89 -4.92 -4.33 18.08
CA ASP A 89 -3.85 -4.04 19.01
C ASP A 89 -2.49 -3.84 18.28
N ASN A 90 -1.52 -3.27 18.99
CA ASN A 90 -0.21 -2.96 18.42
C ASN A 90 0.60 -4.19 18.03
N GLY A 91 0.40 -5.33 18.69
CA GLY A 91 1.05 -6.60 18.35
C GLY A 91 0.56 -7.12 17.00
N THR A 92 -0.77 -7.12 16.79
CA THR A 92 -1.37 -7.52 15.52
C THR A 92 -0.98 -6.57 14.37
N LYS A 93 -0.95 -5.25 14.62
CA LYS A 93 -0.44 -4.25 13.64
C LYS A 93 1.00 -4.55 13.22
N SER A 94 1.88 -4.77 14.20
CA SER A 94 3.29 -5.07 13.96
C SER A 94 3.48 -6.38 13.19
N GLY A 95 2.76 -7.44 13.58
CA GLY A 95 2.80 -8.72 12.87
C GLY A 95 2.37 -8.60 11.40
N LEU A 96 1.26 -7.90 11.13
CA LEU A 96 0.80 -7.65 9.76
C LEU A 96 1.78 -6.76 8.97
N LEU A 97 2.43 -5.78 9.61
CA LEU A 97 3.48 -4.98 8.98
C LEU A 97 4.70 -5.81 8.58
N VAL A 98 5.14 -6.74 9.44
CA VAL A 98 6.24 -7.67 9.11
C VAL A 98 5.88 -8.54 7.92
N VAL A 99 4.66 -9.10 7.90
CA VAL A 99 4.15 -9.89 6.78
C VAL A 99 4.10 -9.04 5.50
N TRP A 100 3.59 -7.81 5.60
CA TRP A 100 3.54 -6.86 4.49
C TRP A 100 4.93 -6.59 3.90
N MET A 101 5.91 -6.27 4.74
CA MET A 101 7.30 -6.01 4.33
C MET A 101 7.92 -7.25 3.66
N ALA A 102 7.76 -8.43 4.25
CA ALA A 102 8.32 -9.66 3.73
C ALA A 102 7.73 -10.01 2.35
N LEU A 103 6.41 -9.92 2.21
CA LEU A 103 5.73 -10.23 0.94
C LEU A 103 6.08 -9.23 -0.16
N PHE A 104 6.17 -7.93 0.14
CA PHE A 104 6.62 -6.93 -0.84
C PHE A 104 8.08 -7.15 -1.26
N THR A 105 8.94 -7.55 -0.32
CA THR A 105 10.34 -7.88 -0.61
C THR A 105 10.42 -9.09 -1.54
N ILE A 106 9.67 -10.16 -1.27
CA ILE A 106 9.60 -11.35 -2.14
C ILE A 106 9.03 -10.96 -3.52
N PHE A 107 7.95 -10.20 -3.56
CA PHE A 107 7.33 -9.72 -4.79
C PHE A 107 8.32 -8.93 -5.65
N ALA A 108 9.07 -8.01 -5.05
CA ALA A 108 10.10 -7.23 -5.73
C ALA A 108 11.30 -8.10 -6.19
N ALA A 109 11.78 -9.01 -5.34
CA ALA A 109 12.90 -9.90 -5.68
C ALA A 109 12.58 -10.83 -6.86
N ARG A 110 11.33 -11.33 -6.95
CA ARG A 110 10.91 -12.19 -8.06
C ARG A 110 10.88 -11.49 -9.41
N LYS A 111 10.79 -10.14 -9.44
CA LYS A 111 10.88 -9.36 -10.67
C LYS A 111 12.18 -9.64 -11.45
N PHE A 112 13.28 -9.98 -10.77
CA PHE A 112 14.57 -10.25 -11.42
C PHE A 112 14.68 -11.64 -12.07
N GLN A 113 13.78 -12.57 -11.74
CA GLN A 113 13.86 -13.96 -12.20
C GLN A 113 12.70 -14.35 -13.13
N GLN A 114 11.64 -13.54 -13.19
CA GLN A 114 10.43 -13.89 -13.93
C GLN A 114 10.54 -13.58 -15.44
N PRO A 115 9.85 -14.34 -16.30
CA PRO A 115 9.75 -14.03 -17.72
C PRO A 115 9.16 -12.64 -17.95
N ILE A 116 9.65 -11.91 -18.95
CA ILE A 116 9.20 -10.54 -19.29
C ILE A 116 7.68 -10.46 -19.50
N LYS A 117 7.06 -11.52 -20.06
CA LYS A 117 5.62 -11.59 -20.26
C LYS A 117 4.82 -11.56 -18.95
N ASP A 118 5.38 -12.09 -17.87
CA ASP A 118 4.76 -12.19 -16.55
C ASP A 118 5.11 -10.95 -15.69
N ASP A 119 5.88 -10.02 -16.26
CA ASP A 119 6.32 -8.75 -15.66
C ASP A 119 5.55 -7.53 -16.24
N ILE A 120 4.44 -7.78 -16.94
CA ILE A 120 3.66 -6.74 -17.61
C ILE A 120 2.49 -6.22 -16.77
N GLY A 121 2.10 -6.96 -15.73
CA GLY A 121 0.88 -6.73 -14.96
C GLY A 121 0.86 -5.35 -14.27
N ASP A 122 1.91 -5.02 -13.53
CA ASP A 122 2.17 -3.72 -12.89
C ASP A 122 2.52 -2.63 -13.91
N LYS A 123 3.35 -2.93 -14.92
CA LYS A 123 3.72 -1.95 -15.96
C LYS A 123 2.50 -1.38 -16.67
N SER A 124 1.55 -2.24 -17.04
CA SER A 124 0.31 -1.84 -17.71
C SER A 124 -0.66 -1.04 -16.83
N VAL A 125 -0.43 -0.95 -15.51
CA VAL A 125 -1.23 -0.10 -14.62
C VAL A 125 -0.72 1.34 -14.64
N PHE A 126 0.60 1.56 -14.78
CA PHE A 126 1.23 2.87 -14.60
C PHE A 126 1.91 3.45 -15.86
N MET A 127 2.09 2.67 -16.93
CA MET A 127 2.46 3.15 -18.28
C MET A 127 1.22 3.24 -19.17
#